data_AF-A0A833XXF5-F1
#
_entry.id   AF-A0A833XXF5-F1
#
_cell.length_a   1.000
_cell.length_b   1.000
_cell.length_c   1.000
_cell.angle_alpha   90.00
_cell.angle_beta   90.00
_cell.angle_gamma   90.00
#
_symmetry.space_group_name_H-M   'P 1'
#
loop_
_entity.id
_entity.type
_entity.pdbx_description
1 polymer ?
#
loop_
_entity_poly.entity_id
_entity_poly.type
_entity_poly.pdbx_seq_one_letter_code
_entity_poly.pdbx_strand_id
1 'polypeptide(L)'
;MWDSQRSKPITFGSQYSSFQLWYWMLIMVSLPGFGMFMDTSLRLFGPIYLDGISSVSVRLTHKKSARRVLHELLDGDLWFHDYRAETSLSFSLQAIGLEGDVRKREDAIRVLESTIKHFGRLDILVNAAAGNFLVPVEDLSPNGFRTVIDIDSVGTYTMCHEALKYLKKGGPGKDHFVGGTIINISATLHYTASWYQIHVSAAKAAVDSITRSLALEWGTDYNIRINGIAPGPIKDTPGFSKLAPEEIISKNSENVLLLKLGEKWDIAMAALYLASDAGKYVNGTTLVVDGGDWLSHSRKLPKEAVKQYSRAVERRSRAAPVVIPNSKL
;
A
#
# COMPACT_ATOMS: atom_id res chain seq x y z
N MET A 1 -31.09 30.02 -27.72
CA MET A 1 -31.50 31.09 -26.80
C MET A 1 -31.60 30.48 -25.42
N TRP A 2 -30.58 30.72 -24.61
CA TRP A 2 -30.65 30.52 -23.17
C TRP A 2 -31.67 31.51 -22.61
N ASP A 3 -32.55 31.06 -21.72
CA ASP A 3 -33.15 31.99 -20.76
C ASP A 3 -32.74 31.58 -19.35
N SER A 4 -32.00 32.52 -18.78
CA SER A 4 -31.40 32.54 -17.47
C SER A 4 -32.42 33.02 -16.46
N GLN A 5 -32.70 32.24 -15.41
CA GLN A 5 -33.06 32.83 -14.11
C GLN A 5 -32.88 31.85 -12.95
N ARG A 6 -31.75 32.06 -12.26
CA ARG A 6 -31.58 32.01 -10.80
C ARG A 6 -31.82 30.67 -10.09
N SER A 7 -30.82 29.79 -10.12
CA SER A 7 -30.36 29.11 -8.89
C SER A 7 -29.09 29.81 -8.42
N LYS A 8 -29.13 30.38 -7.21
CA LYS A 8 -27.99 31.08 -6.62
C LYS A 8 -26.79 30.13 -6.53
N PRO A 9 -25.56 30.56 -6.82
CA PRO A 9 -24.39 29.76 -6.46
C PRO A 9 -24.46 29.52 -4.95
N ILE A 10 -24.46 28.26 -4.54
CA ILE A 10 -24.19 27.90 -3.16
C ILE A 10 -22.72 28.27 -2.96
N THR A 11 -22.49 29.49 -2.47
CA THR A 11 -21.21 29.86 -1.88
C THR A 11 -21.02 28.95 -0.68
N PHE A 12 -20.16 27.94 -0.84
CA PHE A 12 -19.72 27.10 0.26
C PHE A 12 -19.14 28.01 1.35
N GLY A 13 -19.82 28.03 2.49
CA GLY A 13 -19.35 28.72 3.69
C GLY A 13 -17.99 28.19 4.14
N SER A 14 -17.30 29.00 4.92
CA SER A 14 -15.94 28.83 5.46
C SER A 14 -15.76 27.64 6.42
N GLN A 15 -16.51 26.55 6.24
CA GLN A 15 -16.37 25.29 6.99
C GLN A 15 -15.64 24.20 6.20
N TYR A 16 -15.27 24.45 4.94
CA TYR A 16 -14.47 23.53 4.12
C TYR A 16 -13.02 24.02 3.89
N SER A 17 -12.58 25.08 4.58
CA SER A 17 -11.18 25.57 4.54
C SER A 17 -10.21 24.72 5.37
N SER A 18 -10.70 23.66 6.01
CA SER A 18 -9.94 22.71 6.81
C SER A 18 -10.11 21.29 6.27
N PHE A 19 -9.88 21.09 4.97
CA PHE A 19 -9.42 19.78 4.50
C PHE A 19 -7.97 19.62 5.00
N GLN A 20 -7.81 19.18 6.26
CA GLN A 20 -6.55 18.61 6.72
C GLN A 20 -6.25 17.43 5.80
N LEU A 21 -5.35 17.65 4.84
CA LEU A 21 -4.77 16.63 3.99
C LEU A 21 -3.81 15.84 4.88
N TRP A 22 -4.25 14.67 5.33
CA TRP A 22 -3.47 13.80 6.20
C TRP A 22 -2.38 13.12 5.37
N TYR A 23 -1.13 13.53 5.54
CA TYR A 23 0.04 12.93 4.90
C TYR A 23 0.31 11.55 5.53
N TRP A 24 0.37 10.49 4.72
CA TRP A 24 0.82 9.18 5.23
C TRP A 24 2.33 9.06 5.20
N MET A 25 2.78 8.25 6.16
CA MET A 25 4.14 7.91 6.54
C MET A 25 4.91 7.13 5.47
N LEU A 26 6.01 7.72 4.99
CA LEU A 26 7.06 7.02 4.26
C LEU A 26 7.97 6.27 5.24
N ILE A 27 8.05 4.93 5.15
CA ILE A 27 9.00 4.14 5.95
C ILE A 27 10.27 3.93 5.16
N MET A 28 11.39 4.48 5.64
CA MET A 28 12.70 4.17 5.09
C MET A 28 13.46 3.25 6.04
N VAL A 29 13.96 2.13 5.54
CA VAL A 29 14.72 1.20 6.40
C VAL A 29 16.17 1.10 5.92
N SER A 30 17.11 1.11 6.87
CA SER A 30 18.52 0.80 6.60
C SER A 30 19.01 -0.42 7.38
N LEU A 31 19.77 -1.32 6.72
CA LEU A 31 20.33 -2.54 7.30
C LEU A 31 21.82 -2.73 6.97
N PRO A 32 22.67 -3.15 7.93
CA PRO A 32 24.07 -3.46 7.66
C PRO A 32 24.25 -4.87 7.05
N GLY A 33 25.02 -4.96 5.96
CA GLY A 33 25.76 -6.15 5.49
C GLY A 33 24.94 -7.42 5.17
N PHE A 34 24.61 -7.64 3.90
CA PHE A 34 24.08 -8.91 3.39
C PHE A 34 25.22 -9.93 3.21
N GLY A 35 25.58 -10.60 4.30
CA GLY A 35 26.39 -11.81 4.34
C GLY A 35 25.55 -12.97 4.89
N MET A 36 25.53 -14.07 4.13
CA MET A 36 24.78 -15.31 4.26
C MET A 36 24.85 -15.94 5.67
N PHE A 37 23.72 -16.08 6.38
CA PHE A 37 23.42 -17.14 7.37
C PHE A 37 21.92 -17.08 7.74
N MET A 38 21.27 -18.25 7.78
CA MET A 38 19.89 -18.44 8.27
C MET A 38 19.79 -18.07 9.76
N ASP A 39 19.22 -16.91 10.08
CA ASP A 39 18.51 -16.67 11.34
C ASP A 39 17.51 -15.52 11.13
N THR A 40 16.25 -15.89 10.95
CA THR A 40 15.11 -15.04 10.57
C THR A 40 14.61 -14.23 11.76
N SER A 41 15.13 -13.02 11.99
CA SER A 41 14.41 -12.05 12.83
C SER A 41 14.78 -10.60 12.59
N LEU A 42 14.31 -10.09 11.46
CA LEU A 42 14.16 -8.65 11.23
C LEU A 42 12.67 -8.38 11.02
N ARG A 43 12.07 -7.47 11.79
CA ARG A 43 10.62 -7.18 11.75
C ARG A 43 10.44 -5.66 11.73
N LEU A 44 9.57 -5.19 10.85
CA LEU A 44 9.17 -3.79 10.70
C LEU A 44 7.65 -3.77 10.80
N PHE A 45 7.07 -3.08 11.79
CA PHE A 45 5.62 -3.03 11.95
C PHE A 45 5.11 -1.66 12.41
N GLY A 46 4.12 -1.17 11.65
CA GLY A 46 3.06 -0.28 12.10
C GLY A 46 3.25 1.23 11.85
N PRO A 47 2.17 1.97 11.52
CA PRO A 47 2.17 3.41 11.46
C PRO A 47 2.25 4.02 12.85
N ILE A 48 3.21 4.92 13.00
CA ILE A 48 3.26 5.88 14.09
C ILE A 48 2.17 6.92 13.82
N TYR A 49 1.24 7.09 14.75
CA TYR A 49 0.33 8.23 14.76
C TYR A 49 1.09 9.41 15.38
N LEU A 50 1.62 10.29 14.53
CA LEU A 50 2.17 11.57 14.95
C LEU A 50 1.53 12.64 14.07
N ASP A 51 0.72 13.49 14.70
CA ASP A 51 0.22 14.70 14.06
C ASP A 51 1.41 15.49 13.47
N GLY A 52 1.41 15.68 12.15
CA GLY A 52 2.39 16.51 11.45
C GLY A 52 3.67 15.81 10.94
N ILE A 53 3.82 14.49 11.06
CA ILE A 53 4.99 13.77 10.49
C ILE A 53 4.59 12.97 9.25
N SER A 54 5.19 13.27 8.10
CA SER A 54 4.86 12.63 6.81
C SER A 54 5.82 11.50 6.42
N SER A 55 6.92 11.33 7.15
CA SER A 55 7.89 10.26 6.90
C SER A 55 8.61 9.85 8.18
N VAL A 56 8.80 8.55 8.35
CA VAL A 56 9.52 7.94 9.47
C VAL A 56 10.61 7.05 8.90
N SER A 57 11.86 7.41 9.15
CA SER A 57 13.00 6.59 8.72
C SER A 57 13.55 5.83 9.93
N VAL A 58 13.78 4.52 9.78
CA VAL A 58 14.19 3.59 10.86
C VAL A 58 15.43 2.81 10.42
N ARG A 59 16.47 2.77 11.24
CA ARG A 59 17.63 1.87 11.02
C ARG A 59 17.65 0.80 12.09
N LEU A 60 17.77 -0.46 11.64
CA LEU A 60 17.94 -1.61 12.51
C LEU A 60 19.42 -1.97 12.57
N THR A 61 19.99 -1.91 13.77
CA THR A 61 21.43 -2.08 14.00
C THR A 61 21.83 -3.54 14.23
N HIS A 62 20.88 -4.48 14.39
CA HIS A 62 21.20 -5.88 14.66
C HIS A 62 20.16 -6.88 14.11
N LYS A 63 20.63 -8.07 13.66
CA LYS A 63 19.87 -9.11 12.92
C LYS A 63 18.93 -9.99 13.77
N LYS A 64 18.88 -9.78 15.09
CA LYS A 64 18.09 -10.60 16.01
C LYS A 64 17.06 -9.77 16.78
N SER A 65 15.80 -10.22 16.75
CA SER A 65 14.77 -9.97 17.78
C SER A 65 13.87 -8.73 17.68
N ALA A 66 13.23 -8.53 16.53
CA ALA A 66 12.25 -7.45 16.35
C ALA A 66 10.82 -7.71 16.92
N ARG A 67 10.62 -8.66 17.86
CA ARG A 67 9.29 -9.04 18.39
C ARG A 67 8.72 -8.09 19.45
N ARG A 68 9.55 -7.55 20.33
CA ARG A 68 9.11 -6.79 21.53
C ARG A 68 9.30 -5.28 21.37
N VAL A 69 10.30 -4.87 20.60
CA VAL A 69 10.58 -3.51 20.14
C VAL A 69 9.36 -2.81 19.51
N LEU A 70 8.50 -3.59 18.87
CA LEU A 70 7.34 -3.09 18.14
C LEU A 70 6.08 -2.97 18.98
N HIS A 71 6.06 -3.58 20.18
CA HIS A 71 4.95 -3.41 21.12
C HIS A 71 4.97 -2.01 21.74
N GLU A 72 6.16 -1.46 22.02
CA GLU A 72 6.33 -0.15 22.66
C GLU A 72 6.22 1.03 21.66
N LEU A 73 6.48 0.81 20.37
CA LEU A 73 6.32 1.82 19.30
C LEU A 73 4.86 2.06 18.88
N LEU A 74 3.92 1.21 19.32
CA LEU A 74 2.52 1.20 18.86
C LEU A 74 1.50 1.59 19.95
N ASP A 75 1.92 1.77 21.20
CA ASP A 75 1.04 2.10 22.34
C ASP A 75 0.78 3.62 22.55
N GLY A 76 1.00 4.45 21.53
CA GLY A 76 0.24 5.70 21.36
C GLY A 76 0.54 6.93 22.23
N ASP A 77 1.53 6.93 23.13
CA ASP A 77 1.73 8.03 24.09
C ASP A 77 3.12 8.72 24.03
N LEU A 78 3.68 8.97 22.84
CA LEU A 78 5.00 9.62 22.75
C LEU A 78 5.07 10.70 21.68
N TRP A 79 5.31 11.94 22.12
CA TRP A 79 5.67 13.09 21.29
C TRP A 79 7.17 13.02 20.96
N PHE A 80 7.53 12.74 19.70
CA PHE A 80 8.92 12.49 19.30
C PHE A 80 9.64 13.78 18.83
N HIS A 81 10.41 14.40 19.73
CA HIS A 81 11.62 15.13 19.36
C HIS A 81 12.83 14.28 19.82
N ASP A 82 13.53 13.67 18.87
CA ASP A 82 14.82 12.97 19.03
C ASP A 82 14.84 11.85 20.09
N TYR A 83 14.20 10.70 19.81
CA TYR A 83 14.15 9.56 20.75
C TYR A 83 15.21 8.49 20.43
N ARG A 84 16.03 8.16 21.42
CA ARG A 84 16.83 6.92 21.48
C ARG A 84 16.12 5.96 22.43
N ALA A 85 15.54 4.88 21.92
CA ALA A 85 15.03 3.81 22.76
C ALA A 85 16.20 2.88 23.14
N GLU A 86 16.67 2.95 24.39
CA GLU A 86 17.53 1.90 24.98
C GLU A 86 16.62 0.80 25.54
N THR A 87 16.56 -0.34 24.85
CA THR A 87 15.86 -1.51 25.37
C THR A 87 16.79 -2.32 26.28
N SER A 88 16.25 -2.99 27.30
CA SER A 88 16.98 -3.73 28.36
C SER A 88 17.75 -4.98 27.88
N LEU A 89 17.90 -5.15 26.57
CA LEU A 89 18.91 -5.96 25.91
C LEU A 89 19.61 -4.99 24.93
N SER A 90 20.92 -4.78 25.09
CA SER A 90 21.76 -3.78 24.41
C SER A 90 21.55 -3.60 22.89
N PHE A 91 20.46 -2.97 22.46
CA PHE A 91 20.16 -2.71 21.04
C PHE A 91 19.54 -1.32 20.90
N SER A 92 20.13 -0.49 20.03
CA SER A 92 19.63 0.85 19.72
C SER A 92 18.95 0.86 18.35
N LEU A 93 17.64 1.13 18.34
CA LEU A 93 16.97 1.55 17.11
C LEU A 93 17.15 3.05 16.95
N GLN A 94 17.46 3.46 15.73
CA GLN A 94 17.52 4.87 15.38
C GLN A 94 16.31 5.18 14.50
N ALA A 95 15.56 6.21 14.87
CA ALA A 95 14.44 6.69 14.10
C ALA A 95 14.46 8.22 14.03
N ILE A 96 14.03 8.77 12.90
CA ILE A 96 13.77 10.21 12.73
C ILE A 96 12.41 10.41 12.08
N GLY A 97 11.68 11.42 12.55
CA GLY A 97 10.47 11.92 11.92
C GLY A 97 10.79 13.15 11.08
N LEU A 98 10.31 13.18 9.84
CA LEU A 98 10.49 14.31 8.93
C LEU A 98 9.14 14.68 8.31
N GLU A 99 8.83 15.97 8.31
CA GLU A 99 7.65 16.54 7.66
C GLU A 99 7.93 16.85 6.18
N GLY A 100 6.89 16.73 5.34
CA GLY A 100 6.97 16.91 3.90
C GLY A 100 5.71 16.47 3.17
N ASP A 101 5.43 17.10 2.04
CA ASP A 101 4.32 16.78 1.16
C ASP A 101 4.84 16.04 -0.08
N VAL A 102 4.39 14.80 -0.30
CA VAL A 102 4.83 13.98 -1.45
C VAL A 102 4.51 14.59 -2.82
N ARG A 103 3.56 15.54 -2.87
CA ARG A 103 3.24 16.30 -4.09
C ARG A 103 4.31 17.34 -4.42
N LYS A 104 5.13 17.72 -3.44
CA LYS A 104 6.20 18.70 -3.58
C LYS A 104 7.53 17.97 -3.70
N ARG A 105 8.19 18.14 -4.85
CA ARG A 105 9.46 17.49 -5.13
C ARG A 105 10.55 17.92 -4.16
N GLU A 106 10.54 19.17 -3.72
CA GLU A 106 11.51 19.75 -2.80
C GLU A 106 11.46 19.06 -1.42
N ASP A 107 10.25 18.71 -0.96
CA ASP A 107 10.06 17.99 0.28
C ASP A 107 10.59 16.55 0.16
N ALA A 108 10.34 15.87 -0.96
CA ALA A 108 10.90 14.54 -1.24
C ALA A 108 12.44 14.53 -1.19
N ILE A 109 13.07 15.52 -1.84
CA ILE A 109 14.53 15.71 -1.83
C ILE A 109 15.02 15.91 -0.39
N ARG A 110 14.43 16.85 0.34
CA ARG A 110 14.82 17.19 1.71
C ARG A 110 14.71 15.98 2.65
N VAL A 111 13.62 15.23 2.54
CA VAL A 111 13.38 14.02 3.35
C VAL A 111 14.45 12.97 3.07
N LEU A 112 14.70 12.64 1.79
CA LEU A 112 15.71 11.66 1.40
C LEU A 112 17.12 12.09 1.82
N GLU A 113 17.50 13.34 1.62
CA GLU A 113 18.82 13.86 2.03
C GLU A 113 19.01 13.82 3.54
N SER A 114 17.97 14.16 4.31
CA SER A 114 17.98 14.06 5.76
C SER A 114 18.14 12.61 6.23
N THR A 115 17.46 11.66 5.59
CA THR A 115 17.64 10.23 5.85
C THR A 115 19.07 9.78 5.58
N ILE A 116 19.63 10.14 4.43
CA ILE A 116 21.00 9.73 4.07
C ILE A 116 22.02 10.39 5.00
N LYS A 117 21.82 11.64 5.38
CA LYS A 117 22.68 12.34 6.35
C LYS A 117 22.66 11.64 7.72
N HIS A 118 21.49 11.17 8.17
CA HIS A 118 21.34 10.55 9.48
C HIS A 118 21.80 9.09 9.50
N PHE A 119 21.43 8.29 8.48
CA PHE A 119 21.66 6.84 8.47
C PHE A 119 22.81 6.39 7.56
N GLY A 120 23.27 7.25 6.66
CA GLY A 120 24.36 6.99 5.70
C GLY A 120 23.96 6.26 4.42
N ARG A 121 22.74 5.69 4.35
CA ARG A 121 22.23 4.94 3.20
C ARG A 121 20.71 4.81 3.24
N LEU A 122 20.12 4.38 2.13
CA LEU A 122 18.70 4.02 2.00
C LEU A 122 18.60 2.62 1.41
N ASP A 123 17.93 1.69 2.10
CA ASP A 123 17.76 0.32 1.61
C ASP A 123 16.38 0.01 1.08
N ILE A 124 15.36 0.48 1.81
CA ILE A 124 13.96 0.23 1.50
C ILE A 124 13.23 1.56 1.50
N LEU A 125 12.44 1.80 0.46
CA LEU A 125 11.47 2.89 0.37
C LEU A 125 10.05 2.29 0.40
N VAL A 126 9.21 2.75 1.33
CA VAL A 126 7.79 2.36 1.36
C VAL A 126 6.91 3.56 1.07
N ASN A 127 6.26 3.58 -0.09
CA ASN A 127 5.33 4.64 -0.48
C ASN A 127 3.91 4.29 -0.01
N ALA A 128 3.43 4.96 1.04
CA ALA A 128 2.11 4.72 1.64
C ALA A 128 1.17 5.94 1.62
N ALA A 129 1.60 7.08 1.07
CA ALA A 129 0.78 8.27 0.82
C ALA A 129 -0.49 7.92 0.03
N ALA A 130 -1.65 8.23 0.61
CA ALA A 130 -2.93 8.01 -0.04
C ALA A 130 -4.01 9.02 0.40
N GLY A 131 -4.76 9.54 -0.56
CA GLY A 131 -6.00 10.28 -0.37
C GLY A 131 -7.20 9.44 -0.79
N ASN A 132 -8.22 9.34 0.06
CA ASN A 132 -9.45 8.64 -0.28
C ASN A 132 -10.65 9.16 0.52
N PHE A 133 -11.82 9.18 -0.13
CA PHE A 133 -13.11 9.57 0.40
C PHE A 133 -14.22 9.03 -0.52
N LEU A 134 -15.44 8.89 -0.01
CA LEU A 134 -16.61 8.47 -0.79
C LEU A 134 -17.32 9.69 -1.38
N VAL A 135 -17.66 9.65 -2.67
CA VAL A 135 -18.45 10.68 -3.34
C VAL A 135 -19.14 10.12 -4.59
N PRO A 136 -20.42 10.47 -4.86
CA PRO A 136 -21.02 10.25 -6.18
C PRO A 136 -20.18 10.91 -7.29
N VAL A 137 -20.09 10.29 -8.47
CA VAL A 137 -19.16 10.76 -9.51
C VAL A 137 -19.57 12.13 -10.05
N GLU A 138 -20.87 12.41 -10.10
CA GLU A 138 -21.47 13.68 -10.49
C GLU A 138 -21.15 14.82 -9.52
N ASP A 139 -20.80 14.51 -8.27
CA ASP A 139 -20.46 15.48 -7.22
C ASP A 139 -18.93 15.63 -7.03
N LEU A 140 -18.14 14.79 -7.70
CA LEU A 140 -16.68 14.84 -7.63
C LEU A 140 -16.13 15.98 -8.50
N SER A 141 -15.65 17.04 -7.86
CA SER A 141 -14.98 18.13 -8.58
C SER A 141 -13.69 17.66 -9.27
N PRO A 142 -13.32 18.25 -10.44
CA PRO A 142 -12.03 17.98 -11.08
C PRO A 142 -10.81 18.20 -10.18
N ASN A 143 -10.88 19.20 -9.28
CA ASN A 143 -9.81 19.46 -8.31
C ASN A 143 -9.71 18.35 -7.25
N GLY A 144 -10.85 17.82 -6.78
CA GLY A 144 -10.89 16.69 -5.87
C GLY A 144 -10.28 15.44 -6.50
N PHE A 145 -10.64 15.15 -7.75
CA PHE A 145 -10.07 14.04 -8.51
C PHE A 145 -8.54 14.21 -8.67
N ARG A 146 -8.11 15.40 -9.14
CA ARG A 146 -6.68 15.71 -9.33
C ARG A 146 -5.88 15.61 -8.04
N THR A 147 -6.43 16.08 -6.92
CA THR A 147 -5.74 16.04 -5.62
C THR A 147 -5.35 14.61 -5.22
N VAL A 148 -6.24 13.63 -5.44
CA VAL A 148 -5.93 12.23 -5.13
C VAL A 148 -4.90 11.66 -6.11
N ILE A 149 -4.99 11.98 -7.40
CA ILE A 149 -3.95 11.58 -8.38
C ILE A 149 -2.58 12.15 -7.98
N ASP A 150 -2.53 13.42 -7.57
CA ASP A 150 -1.30 14.10 -7.18
C ASP A 150 -0.67 13.46 -5.93
N ILE A 151 -1.48 13.05 -4.94
CA ILE A 151 -1.00 12.38 -3.71
C ILE A 151 -0.52 10.96 -4.01
N ASP A 152 -1.39 10.13 -4.58
CA ASP A 152 -1.20 8.69 -4.66
C ASP A 152 -0.26 8.31 -5.80
N SER A 153 -0.48 8.87 -6.99
CA SER A 153 0.24 8.47 -8.20
C SER A 153 1.47 9.32 -8.43
N VAL A 154 1.29 10.64 -8.50
CA VAL A 154 2.40 11.58 -8.73
C VAL A 154 3.34 11.54 -7.54
N GLY A 155 2.83 11.59 -6.31
CA GLY A 155 3.64 11.48 -5.10
C GLY A 155 4.45 10.19 -5.02
N THR A 156 3.86 9.04 -5.35
CA THR A 156 4.60 7.76 -5.44
C THR A 156 5.72 7.83 -6.47
N TYR A 157 5.44 8.36 -7.67
CA TYR A 157 6.46 8.51 -8.71
C TYR A 157 7.58 9.46 -8.27
N THR A 158 7.24 10.63 -7.71
CA THR A 158 8.20 11.63 -7.24
C THR A 158 9.15 11.04 -6.19
N MET A 159 8.61 10.30 -5.21
CA MET A 159 9.44 9.64 -4.20
C MET A 159 10.36 8.57 -4.81
N CYS A 160 9.84 7.74 -5.72
CA CYS A 160 10.66 6.75 -6.44
C CYS A 160 11.79 7.42 -7.23
N HIS A 161 11.46 8.47 -8.00
CA HIS A 161 12.39 9.18 -8.86
C HIS A 161 13.54 9.79 -8.04
N GLU A 162 13.22 10.51 -6.97
CA GLU A 162 14.26 11.14 -6.13
C GLU A 162 15.06 10.12 -5.31
N ALA A 163 14.47 8.98 -4.97
CA ALA A 163 15.15 7.92 -4.23
C ALA A 163 16.14 7.11 -5.10
N LEU A 164 16.02 7.13 -6.43
CA LEU A 164 16.84 6.32 -7.34
C LEU A 164 18.34 6.52 -7.10
N LYS A 165 18.81 7.77 -6.93
CA LYS A 165 20.23 8.07 -6.69
C LYS A 165 20.79 7.42 -5.42
N TYR A 166 19.93 7.09 -4.46
CA TYR A 166 20.29 6.47 -3.19
C TYR A 166 20.07 4.96 -3.17
N LEU A 167 19.06 4.47 -3.89
CA LEU A 167 18.70 3.05 -3.93
C LEU A 167 19.52 2.25 -4.94
N LYS A 168 19.98 2.86 -6.03
CA LYS A 168 20.75 2.13 -7.06
C LYS A 168 22.05 1.55 -6.51
N LYS A 169 22.50 0.44 -7.10
CA LYS A 169 23.84 -0.10 -6.85
C LYS A 169 24.91 1.00 -7.01
N GLY A 170 25.82 1.11 -6.05
CA GLY A 170 26.83 2.18 -5.98
C GLY A 170 26.30 3.55 -5.51
N GLY A 171 25.04 3.66 -5.08
CA GLY A 171 24.54 4.85 -4.37
C GLY A 171 25.21 5.07 -3.01
N PRO A 172 25.02 6.24 -2.36
CA PRO A 172 25.59 6.52 -1.05
C PRO A 172 25.33 5.40 -0.02
N GLY A 173 26.43 4.81 0.48
CA GLY A 173 26.40 3.72 1.47
C GLY A 173 25.85 2.38 0.96
N LYS A 174 25.67 2.22 -0.37
CA LYS A 174 25.27 0.97 -1.04
C LYS A 174 26.48 0.24 -1.62
N ASP A 175 26.29 -1.07 -1.80
CA ASP A 175 27.23 -1.94 -2.51
C ASP A 175 27.17 -1.70 -4.04
N HIS A 176 28.25 -1.98 -4.77
CA HIS A 176 28.32 -1.77 -6.23
C HIS A 176 27.51 -2.78 -7.06
N PHE A 177 27.06 -3.88 -6.45
CA PHE A 177 26.32 -4.96 -7.10
C PHE A 177 24.87 -5.03 -6.64
N VAL A 178 24.53 -4.50 -5.47
CA VAL A 178 23.20 -4.64 -4.86
C VAL A 178 22.48 -3.29 -4.73
N GLY A 179 21.30 -3.20 -5.36
CA GLY A 179 20.41 -2.06 -5.22
C GLY A 179 19.52 -2.14 -3.97
N GLY A 180 18.47 -1.32 -3.92
CA GLY A 180 17.49 -1.30 -2.85
C GLY A 180 16.17 -1.93 -3.23
N THR A 181 15.17 -1.71 -2.39
CA THR A 181 13.80 -2.16 -2.60
C THR A 181 12.82 -1.00 -2.47
N ILE A 182 11.80 -1.02 -3.31
CA ILE A 182 10.65 -0.13 -3.21
C ILE A 182 9.39 -0.97 -2.99
N ILE A 183 8.57 -0.56 -2.03
CA ILE A 183 7.24 -1.12 -1.79
C ILE A 183 6.21 0.00 -1.97
N ASN A 184 5.32 -0.17 -2.94
CA ASN A 184 4.23 0.79 -3.19
C ASN A 184 2.92 0.24 -2.61
N ILE A 185 2.25 1.01 -1.77
CA ILE A 185 0.92 0.63 -1.27
C ILE A 185 -0.13 0.98 -2.33
N SER A 186 -0.71 -0.07 -2.91
CA SER A 186 -1.79 -0.05 -3.89
C SER A 186 -3.14 -0.36 -3.22
N ALA A 187 -4.13 -0.79 -4.00
CA ALA A 187 -5.41 -1.32 -3.55
C ALA A 187 -5.99 -2.25 -4.63
N THR A 188 -7.10 -2.94 -4.35
CA THR A 188 -7.81 -3.77 -5.33
C THR A 188 -9.01 -3.08 -5.99
N LEU A 189 -9.29 -1.82 -5.61
CA LEU A 189 -10.48 -1.05 -6.00
C LEU A 189 -10.65 -0.88 -7.52
N HIS A 190 -9.56 -0.92 -8.28
CA HIS A 190 -9.55 -0.78 -9.74
C HIS A 190 -9.61 -2.10 -10.50
N TYR A 191 -9.50 -3.25 -9.83
CA TYR A 191 -9.54 -4.56 -10.49
C TYR A 191 -10.94 -4.90 -11.01
N THR A 192 -11.97 -4.57 -10.24
CA THR A 192 -13.39 -4.85 -10.56
C THR A 192 -14.27 -3.59 -10.55
N ALA A 193 -13.65 -2.42 -10.39
CA ALA A 193 -14.27 -1.14 -10.04
C ALA A 193 -14.87 -1.12 -8.62
N SER A 194 -14.95 0.07 -8.03
CA SER A 194 -15.54 0.30 -6.71
C SER A 194 -16.43 1.53 -6.74
N TRP A 195 -17.61 1.42 -6.14
CA TRP A 195 -18.58 2.50 -6.08
C TRP A 195 -18.01 3.70 -5.32
N TYR A 196 -18.33 4.92 -5.79
CA TYR A 196 -18.01 6.19 -5.11
C TYR A 196 -16.53 6.50 -4.90
N GLN A 197 -15.63 5.77 -5.57
CA GLN A 197 -14.18 5.83 -5.33
C GLN A 197 -13.35 5.94 -6.62
N ILE A 198 -13.91 6.53 -7.68
CA ILE A 198 -13.28 6.59 -9.00
C ILE A 198 -11.88 7.25 -9.00
N HIS A 199 -11.67 8.30 -8.17
CA HIS A 199 -10.38 8.99 -8.04
C HIS A 199 -9.28 8.07 -7.54
N VAL A 200 -9.50 7.38 -6.40
CA VAL A 200 -8.49 6.49 -5.82
C VAL A 200 -8.31 5.24 -6.68
N SER A 201 -9.36 4.71 -7.33
CA SER A 201 -9.23 3.59 -8.27
C SER A 201 -8.33 3.98 -9.45
N ALA A 202 -8.54 5.13 -10.07
CA ALA A 202 -7.66 5.62 -11.12
C ALA A 202 -6.21 5.80 -10.62
N ALA A 203 -6.05 6.34 -9.42
CA ALA A 203 -4.74 6.57 -8.84
C ALA A 203 -3.97 5.27 -8.54
N LYS A 204 -4.62 4.26 -7.97
CA LYS A 204 -3.99 2.97 -7.65
C LYS A 204 -3.73 2.10 -8.89
N ALA A 205 -4.53 2.25 -9.95
CA ALA A 205 -4.20 1.68 -11.25
C ALA A 205 -2.88 2.24 -11.81
N ALA A 206 -2.64 3.54 -11.65
CA ALA A 206 -1.37 4.16 -12.02
C ALA A 206 -0.21 3.67 -11.13
N VAL A 207 -0.41 3.53 -9.81
CA VAL A 207 0.62 2.97 -8.90
C VAL A 207 1.01 1.54 -9.29
N ASP A 208 0.06 0.70 -9.66
CA ASP A 208 0.33 -0.64 -10.17
C ASP A 208 1.15 -0.62 -11.46
N SER A 209 0.83 0.30 -12.38
CA SER A 209 1.59 0.48 -13.61
C SER A 209 3.02 0.95 -13.33
N ILE A 210 3.18 1.98 -12.48
CA ILE A 210 4.49 2.49 -12.04
C ILE A 210 5.32 1.35 -11.44
N THR A 211 4.72 0.55 -10.57
CA THR A 211 5.39 -0.60 -9.93
C THR A 211 5.98 -1.56 -10.96
N ARG A 212 5.18 -1.97 -11.96
CA ARG A 212 5.65 -2.90 -13.01
C ARG A 212 6.71 -2.29 -13.93
N SER A 213 6.50 -1.06 -14.37
CA SER A 213 7.43 -0.37 -15.27
C SER A 213 8.79 -0.16 -14.61
N LEU A 214 8.81 0.38 -13.39
CA LEU A 214 10.06 0.57 -12.65
C LEU A 214 10.73 -0.76 -12.32
N ALA A 215 9.97 -1.80 -11.95
CA ALA A 215 10.53 -3.12 -11.68
C ALA A 215 11.30 -3.68 -12.89
N LEU A 216 10.79 -3.46 -14.10
CA LEU A 216 11.45 -3.90 -15.33
C LEU A 216 12.72 -3.09 -15.62
N GLU A 217 12.61 -1.76 -15.60
CA GLU A 217 13.72 -0.87 -15.94
C GLU A 217 14.82 -0.90 -14.87
N TRP A 218 14.47 -0.60 -13.62
CA TRP A 218 15.45 -0.47 -12.54
C TRP A 218 15.90 -1.81 -11.96
N GLY A 219 15.12 -2.86 -12.16
CA GLY A 219 15.57 -4.23 -11.92
C GLY A 219 16.76 -4.57 -12.83
N THR A 220 16.65 -4.26 -14.11
CA THR A 220 17.70 -4.49 -15.13
C THR A 220 18.93 -3.63 -14.87
N ASP A 221 18.75 -2.31 -14.75
CA ASP A 221 19.88 -1.38 -14.79
C ASP A 221 20.58 -1.25 -13.43
N TYR A 222 19.80 -1.29 -12.35
CA TYR A 222 20.24 -0.86 -11.02
C TYR A 222 20.15 -1.92 -9.93
N ASN A 223 19.64 -3.12 -10.27
CA ASN A 223 19.37 -4.19 -9.32
C ASN A 223 18.46 -3.72 -8.17
N ILE A 224 17.46 -2.88 -8.49
CA ILE A 224 16.43 -2.43 -7.55
C ILE A 224 15.19 -3.30 -7.75
N ARG A 225 14.64 -3.84 -6.66
CA ARG A 225 13.36 -4.57 -6.71
C ARG A 225 12.21 -3.65 -6.34
N ILE A 226 11.15 -3.67 -7.13
CA ILE A 226 9.95 -2.85 -6.88
C ILE A 226 8.73 -3.76 -6.88
N ASN A 227 7.96 -3.72 -5.80
CA ASN A 227 6.72 -4.49 -5.67
C ASN A 227 5.63 -3.63 -5.04
N GLY A 228 4.38 -4.01 -5.25
CA GLY A 228 3.20 -3.42 -4.64
C GLY A 228 2.64 -4.32 -3.54
N ILE A 229 1.90 -3.73 -2.62
CA ILE A 229 0.97 -4.44 -1.72
C ILE A 229 -0.40 -3.81 -1.90
N ALA A 230 -1.43 -4.62 -2.10
CA ALA A 230 -2.82 -4.17 -2.14
C ALA A 230 -3.55 -4.65 -0.87
N PRO A 231 -3.69 -3.80 0.16
CA PRO A 231 -4.42 -4.14 1.39
C PRO A 231 -5.92 -4.27 1.14
N GLY A 232 -6.56 -5.14 1.92
CA GLY A 232 -8.01 -5.19 2.09
C GLY A 232 -8.52 -4.24 3.17
N PRO A 233 -9.71 -4.50 3.72
CA PRO A 233 -10.20 -3.78 4.88
C PRO A 233 -9.38 -4.13 6.14
N ILE A 234 -8.58 -3.18 6.61
CA ILE A 234 -7.69 -3.34 7.77
C ILE A 234 -8.25 -2.57 8.98
N LYS A 235 -8.47 -3.28 10.09
CA LYS A 235 -9.01 -2.71 11.33
C LYS A 235 -8.07 -1.67 11.94
N ASP A 236 -8.64 -0.77 12.74
CA ASP A 236 -7.92 0.28 13.48
C ASP A 236 -7.07 1.19 12.59
N THR A 237 -7.50 1.39 11.33
CA THR A 237 -6.87 2.31 10.39
C THR A 237 -7.82 3.47 10.05
N PRO A 238 -7.28 4.68 9.83
CA PRO A 238 -8.10 5.83 9.45
C PRO A 238 -8.76 5.64 8.09
N GLY A 239 -8.15 4.84 7.19
CA GLY A 239 -8.78 4.45 5.93
C GLY A 239 -10.07 3.66 6.16
N PHE A 240 -10.07 2.69 7.08
CA PHE A 240 -11.27 1.92 7.39
C PHE A 240 -12.31 2.75 8.16
N SER A 241 -11.92 3.47 9.20
CA SER A 241 -12.88 4.22 10.04
C SER A 241 -13.55 5.39 9.33
N LYS A 242 -12.89 6.03 8.34
CA LYS A 242 -13.47 7.13 7.56
C LYS A 242 -14.37 6.68 6.42
N LEU A 243 -14.16 5.47 5.90
CA LEU A 243 -14.88 4.95 4.73
C LEU A 243 -16.02 4.01 5.08
N ALA A 244 -16.09 3.53 6.34
CA ALA A 244 -17.14 2.66 6.80
C ALA A 244 -17.96 3.35 7.91
N PRO A 245 -19.14 3.93 7.57
CA PRO A 245 -20.15 4.27 8.57
C PRO A 245 -20.46 3.06 9.46
N GLU A 246 -20.76 3.25 10.73
CA GLU A 246 -21.00 2.17 11.72
C GLU A 246 -22.04 1.13 11.22
N GLU A 247 -23.03 1.59 10.45
CA GLU A 247 -24.07 0.77 9.83
C GLU A 247 -23.53 -0.19 8.76
N ILE A 248 -22.47 0.20 8.03
CA ILE A 248 -21.79 -0.61 7.02
C ILE A 248 -20.82 -1.60 7.68
N ILE A 249 -20.17 -1.21 8.79
CA ILE A 249 -19.27 -2.07 9.56
C ILE A 249 -19.99 -3.33 10.05
N SER A 250 -21.24 -3.20 10.53
CA SER A 250 -22.04 -4.34 11.00
C SER A 250 -22.42 -5.36 9.92
N LYS A 251 -22.52 -4.92 8.65
CA LYS A 251 -22.88 -5.77 7.49
C LYS A 251 -21.66 -6.33 6.77
N ASN A 252 -20.54 -5.60 6.75
CA ASN A 252 -19.32 -6.03 6.07
C ASN A 252 -18.66 -7.24 6.75
N SER A 253 -18.82 -7.41 8.06
CA SER A 253 -18.36 -8.62 8.78
C SER A 253 -18.99 -9.91 8.26
N GLU A 254 -20.19 -9.85 7.66
CA GLU A 254 -20.88 -11.03 7.11
C GLU A 254 -20.39 -11.42 5.70
N ASN A 255 -19.76 -10.51 4.96
CA ASN A 255 -19.40 -10.70 3.55
C ASN A 255 -17.91 -10.97 3.27
N VAL A 256 -17.00 -10.63 4.18
CA VAL A 256 -15.57 -10.95 4.00
C VAL A 256 -15.40 -12.48 4.06
N LEU A 257 -14.76 -13.09 3.07
CA LEU A 257 -14.69 -14.56 2.92
C LEU A 257 -13.86 -15.28 4.01
N LEU A 258 -13.10 -14.53 4.82
CA LEU A 258 -12.50 -14.98 6.09
C LEU A 258 -13.25 -14.50 7.35
N LEU A 259 -14.40 -13.84 7.18
CA LEU A 259 -15.27 -13.25 8.22
C LEU A 259 -14.53 -12.34 9.21
N LYS A 260 -13.36 -11.82 8.81
CA LYS A 260 -12.46 -11.04 9.67
C LYS A 260 -11.80 -9.93 8.87
N LEU A 261 -11.81 -8.73 9.44
CA LEU A 261 -10.96 -7.64 8.99
C LEU A 261 -9.49 -8.03 9.18
N GLY A 262 -8.64 -7.61 8.24
CA GLY A 262 -7.20 -7.78 8.38
C GLY A 262 -6.66 -6.86 9.49
N GLU A 263 -5.45 -7.14 9.94
CA GLU A 263 -4.72 -6.34 10.92
C GLU A 263 -3.52 -5.65 10.27
N LYS A 264 -3.02 -4.56 10.89
CA LYS A 264 -1.79 -3.89 10.44
C LYS A 264 -0.62 -4.89 10.34
N TRP A 265 -0.64 -5.95 11.15
CA TRP A 265 0.33 -7.02 11.14
C TRP A 265 0.31 -7.87 9.84
N ASP A 266 -0.83 -8.03 9.19
CA ASP A 266 -0.88 -8.79 7.93
C ASP A 266 -0.11 -8.06 6.83
N ILE A 267 -0.31 -6.74 6.74
CA ILE A 267 0.35 -5.88 5.73
C ILE A 267 1.85 -5.81 5.96
N ALA A 268 2.28 -5.64 7.20
CA ALA A 268 3.69 -5.50 7.48
C ALA A 268 4.46 -6.84 7.42
N MET A 269 3.82 -8.00 7.60
CA MET A 269 4.44 -9.30 7.29
C MET A 269 4.64 -9.47 5.78
N ALA A 270 3.68 -9.02 4.96
CA ALA A 270 3.84 -8.99 3.52
C ALA A 270 4.97 -8.03 3.07
N ALA A 271 5.05 -6.84 3.68
CA ALA A 271 6.14 -5.90 3.42
C ALA A 271 7.49 -6.49 3.82
N LEU A 272 7.58 -7.16 4.97
CA LEU A 272 8.79 -7.84 5.42
C LEU A 272 9.22 -8.95 4.45
N TYR A 273 8.28 -9.76 3.97
CA TYR A 273 8.55 -10.78 2.96
C TYR A 273 9.17 -10.15 1.71
N LEU A 274 8.53 -9.11 1.15
CA LEU A 274 8.99 -8.42 -0.06
C LEU A 274 10.33 -7.69 0.16
N ALA A 275 10.57 -7.15 1.34
CA ALA A 275 11.79 -6.41 1.67
C ALA A 275 13.00 -7.31 1.97
N SER A 276 12.77 -8.55 2.41
CA SER A 276 13.83 -9.47 2.86
C SER A 276 14.33 -10.42 1.76
N ASP A 277 15.33 -11.22 2.10
CA ASP A 277 15.83 -12.32 1.25
C ASP A 277 14.76 -13.35 0.87
N ALA A 278 13.70 -13.48 1.68
CA ALA A 278 12.60 -14.39 1.37
C ALA A 278 11.87 -13.99 0.07
N GLY A 279 11.79 -12.69 -0.22
CA GLY A 279 11.20 -12.14 -1.44
C GLY A 279 12.22 -11.75 -2.51
N LYS A 280 13.50 -12.18 -2.41
CA LYS A 280 14.58 -11.69 -3.29
C LYS A 280 14.38 -11.96 -4.79
N TYR A 281 13.53 -12.94 -5.12
CA TYR A 281 13.20 -13.29 -6.51
C TYR A 281 11.82 -12.77 -6.95
N VAL A 282 11.17 -11.94 -6.13
CA VAL A 282 9.88 -11.31 -6.43
C VAL A 282 10.13 -9.87 -6.87
N ASN A 283 9.71 -9.54 -8.09
CA ASN A 283 9.85 -8.21 -8.67
C ASN A 283 8.67 -7.91 -9.61
N GLY A 284 8.10 -6.71 -9.51
CA GLY A 284 7.00 -6.23 -10.34
C GLY A 284 5.62 -6.76 -9.95
N THR A 285 5.47 -7.48 -8.83
CA THR A 285 4.15 -7.98 -8.40
C THR A 285 3.42 -6.96 -7.54
N THR A 286 2.08 -6.93 -7.60
CA THR A 286 1.25 -6.34 -6.54
C THR A 286 0.66 -7.49 -5.71
N LEU A 287 1.19 -7.69 -4.51
CA LEU A 287 0.73 -8.74 -3.60
C LEU A 287 -0.56 -8.30 -2.91
N VAL A 288 -1.66 -9.01 -3.17
CA VAL A 288 -2.94 -8.73 -2.50
C VAL A 288 -2.96 -9.35 -1.11
N VAL A 289 -3.32 -8.55 -0.11
CA VAL A 289 -3.38 -8.93 1.32
C VAL A 289 -4.71 -8.46 1.91
N ASP A 290 -5.78 -9.18 1.57
CA ASP A 290 -7.16 -8.78 1.88
C ASP A 290 -8.07 -9.92 2.34
N GLY A 291 -7.51 -11.10 2.61
CA GLY A 291 -8.30 -12.26 3.01
C GLY A 291 -9.23 -12.81 1.91
N GLY A 292 -8.99 -12.46 0.64
CA GLY A 292 -9.81 -12.86 -0.50
C GLY A 292 -11.00 -11.95 -0.78
N ASP A 293 -11.05 -10.76 -0.17
CA ASP A 293 -12.14 -9.79 -0.32
C ASP A 293 -12.38 -9.37 -1.79
N TRP A 294 -11.32 -9.06 -2.54
CA TRP A 294 -11.44 -8.64 -3.95
C TRP A 294 -11.97 -9.72 -4.90
N LEU A 295 -11.79 -11.00 -4.53
CA LEU A 295 -12.35 -12.14 -5.26
C LEU A 295 -13.80 -12.41 -4.84
N SER A 296 -14.23 -11.85 -3.71
CA SER A 296 -15.50 -12.18 -3.11
C SER A 296 -16.65 -11.68 -3.97
N HIS A 297 -17.54 -12.61 -4.29
CA HIS A 297 -18.80 -12.34 -4.94
C HIS A 297 -19.85 -13.18 -4.22
N SER A 298 -21.05 -12.63 -4.01
CA SER A 298 -22.14 -13.39 -3.43
C SER A 298 -22.39 -14.65 -4.25
N ARG A 299 -22.48 -15.80 -3.58
CA ARG A 299 -22.79 -17.07 -4.24
C ARG A 299 -24.15 -16.94 -4.92
N LYS A 300 -24.21 -17.10 -6.25
CA LYS A 300 -25.47 -17.07 -7.01
C LYS A 300 -26.39 -18.23 -6.65
N LEU A 301 -25.82 -19.37 -6.25
CA LEU A 301 -26.57 -20.57 -5.87
C LEU A 301 -25.99 -21.17 -4.59
N PRO A 302 -26.83 -21.69 -3.68
CA PRO A 302 -26.37 -22.44 -2.53
C PRO A 302 -25.71 -23.76 -2.96
N LYS A 303 -24.78 -24.26 -2.12
CA LYS A 303 -23.94 -25.43 -2.43
C LYS A 303 -24.76 -26.66 -2.83
N GLU A 304 -25.88 -26.90 -2.17
CA GLU A 304 -26.75 -28.05 -2.48
C GLU A 304 -27.46 -27.90 -3.83
N ALA A 305 -27.89 -26.70 -4.20
CA ALA A 305 -28.47 -26.46 -5.52
C ALA A 305 -27.43 -26.70 -6.64
N VAL A 306 -26.18 -26.26 -6.44
CA VAL A 306 -25.08 -26.53 -7.39
C VAL A 306 -24.84 -28.04 -7.54
N LYS A 307 -24.79 -28.80 -6.44
CA LYS A 307 -24.61 -30.27 -6.49
C LYS A 307 -25.73 -30.95 -7.28
N GLN A 308 -26.99 -30.55 -7.06
CA GLN A 308 -28.13 -31.10 -7.79
C GLN A 308 -28.05 -30.75 -9.27
N TYR A 309 -27.77 -29.49 -9.58
CA TYR A 309 -27.62 -29.01 -10.97
C TYR A 309 -26.49 -29.74 -11.71
N SER A 310 -25.30 -29.84 -11.12
CA SER A 310 -24.15 -30.52 -11.73
C SER A 310 -24.44 -32.00 -12.01
N ARG A 311 -25.08 -32.73 -11.08
CA ARG A 311 -25.47 -34.13 -11.31
C ARG A 311 -26.46 -34.26 -12.47
N ALA A 312 -27.39 -33.32 -12.60
CA ALA A 312 -28.37 -33.32 -13.69
C ALA A 312 -27.72 -33.01 -15.05
N VAL A 313 -26.73 -32.11 -15.09
CA VAL A 313 -25.94 -31.80 -16.29
C VAL A 313 -25.08 -33.00 -16.70
N GLU A 314 -24.38 -33.62 -15.74
CA GLU A 314 -23.53 -34.80 -16.01
C GLU A 314 -24.35 -35.97 -16.57
N ARG A 315 -25.53 -36.25 -15.99
CA ARG A 315 -26.46 -37.27 -16.51
C ARG A 315 -26.90 -36.98 -17.95
N ARG A 316 -27.26 -35.73 -18.24
CA ARG A 316 -27.64 -35.29 -19.59
C ARG A 316 -26.49 -35.44 -20.58
N SER A 317 -25.28 -35.05 -20.19
CA SER A 317 -24.09 -35.16 -21.04
C SER A 317 -23.74 -36.61 -21.38
N ARG A 318 -23.91 -37.55 -20.44
CA ARG A 318 -23.69 -38.98 -20.70
C ARG A 318 -24.76 -39.62 -21.59
N ALA A 319 -25.99 -39.12 -21.53
CA ALA A 319 -27.10 -39.61 -22.32
C ALA A 319 -27.15 -39.00 -23.74
N ALA A 320 -26.39 -37.94 -24.00
CA ALA A 320 -26.32 -37.33 -25.32
C ALA A 320 -25.59 -38.25 -26.31
N PRO A 321 -26.15 -38.51 -27.51
CA PRO A 321 -25.47 -39.32 -28.51
C PRO A 321 -24.18 -38.63 -28.97
N VAL A 322 -23.10 -39.40 -29.13
CA VAL A 322 -21.83 -38.90 -29.67
C VAL A 322 -22.06 -38.56 -31.15
N VAL A 323 -22.15 -37.27 -31.46
CA VAL A 323 -22.19 -36.80 -32.84
C VAL A 323 -20.76 -36.84 -33.40
N ILE A 324 -20.46 -37.85 -34.20
CA ILE A 324 -19.23 -37.87 -35.01
C ILE A 324 -19.46 -36.88 -36.17
N PRO A 325 -18.65 -35.82 -36.30
CA PRO A 325 -18.81 -34.89 -37.42
C PRO A 325 -18.60 -35.65 -38.74
N ASN A 326 -19.60 -35.67 -39.62
CA ASN A 326 -19.45 -36.17 -40.98
C ASN A 326 -18.62 -35.16 -41.78
N SER A 327 -17.30 -35.32 -41.73
CA SER A 327 -16.38 -34.71 -42.68
C SER A 327 -16.64 -35.33 -44.06
N LYS A 328 -17.39 -34.64 -44.93
CA LYS A 328 -17.37 -34.92 -46.36
C LYS A 328 -16.09 -34.31 -46.94
N LEU A 329 -15.07 -35.15 -47.15
CA LEU A 329 -13.98 -34.87 -48.08
C LEU A 329 -14.46 -35.07 -49.51
#